data_AF-A0A6U4NHL6-F1
#
_entry.id   AF-A0A6U4NHL6-F1
#
_cell.length_a   1.000
_cell.length_b   1.000
_cell.length_c   1.000
_cell.angle_alpha   90.00
_cell.angle_beta   90.00
_cell.angle_gamma   90.00
#
_symmetry.space_group_name_H-M   'P 1'
#
loop_
_entity.id
_entity.type
_entity.pdbx_description
1 polymer ?
#
loop_
_entity_poly.entity_id
_entity_poly.type
_entity_poly.pdbx_seq_one_letter_code
_entity_poly.pdbx_strand_id
1 'polypeptide(L)'
;MQLSAFWKMGPRWGSMLAALAVLSLMLPVGEAAPRRGGAGRSGTADREMRNRRTECEKSTCSGMQDIERTECSYKCISNDCWSEVYSKDQIEEGEVDTERSRLFASCFRKEFKRETDAKREAERLAKAEARKNKAQSL
;
A
#
# COMPACT_ATOMS: atom_id res chain seq x y z
N MET A 1 -5.88 49.12 -34.53
CA MET A 1 -5.62 49.32 -33.08
C MET A 1 -4.17 48.93 -32.82
N GLN A 2 -3.29 49.93 -32.65
CA GLN A 2 -1.88 49.72 -32.37
C GLN A 2 -1.68 49.55 -30.86
N LEU A 3 -0.98 48.49 -30.44
CA LEU A 3 -0.49 48.28 -29.08
C LEU A 3 0.97 48.71 -29.02
N SER A 4 1.21 49.95 -28.63
CA SER A 4 2.56 50.50 -28.41
C SER A 4 2.55 51.40 -27.17
N ALA A 5 2.58 50.80 -25.98
CA ALA A 5 2.72 51.56 -24.74
C ALA A 5 3.28 50.72 -23.56
N PHE A 6 4.42 50.03 -23.74
CA PHE A 6 5.06 49.33 -22.60
C PHE A 6 6.53 49.65 -22.35
N TRP A 7 7.12 50.64 -23.03
CA TRP A 7 8.54 50.95 -22.92
C TRP A 7 8.77 52.37 -22.39
N LYS A 8 8.35 52.61 -21.14
CA LYS A 8 8.81 53.75 -20.32
C LYS A 8 8.96 53.31 -18.86
N MET A 9 9.84 52.35 -18.59
CA MET A 9 10.32 52.09 -17.23
C MET A 9 11.84 52.13 -17.24
N GLY A 10 12.38 53.12 -16.52
CA GLY A 10 13.80 53.46 -16.51
C GLY A 10 14.67 52.43 -15.77
N PRO A 11 16.01 52.56 -15.89
CA PRO A 11 16.99 51.53 -15.59
C PRO A 11 17.18 51.20 -14.09
N ARG A 12 16.41 51.80 -13.18
CA ARG A 12 16.56 51.56 -11.72
C ARG A 12 15.78 50.36 -11.21
N TRP A 13 14.75 49.91 -11.93
CA TRP A 13 13.91 48.78 -11.49
C TRP A 13 14.43 47.41 -11.95
N GLY A 14 15.22 47.36 -13.04
CA GLY A 14 15.86 46.13 -13.50
C GLY A 14 16.85 45.55 -12.49
N SER A 15 17.60 46.41 -11.79
CA SER A 15 18.58 45.99 -10.79
C SER A 15 17.94 45.42 -9.51
N MET A 16 16.77 45.93 -9.09
CA MET A 16 16.07 45.39 -7.90
C MET A 16 15.45 44.01 -8.16
N LEU A 17 14.92 43.77 -9.37
CA LEU A 17 14.38 42.45 -9.74
C LEU A 17 15.48 41.40 -9.90
N ALA A 18 16.65 41.79 -10.43
CA ALA A 18 17.80 40.89 -10.52
C ALA A 18 18.32 40.47 -9.13
N ALA A 19 18.37 41.38 -8.17
CA ALA A 19 18.84 41.08 -6.81
C ALA A 19 17.92 40.11 -6.05
N LEU A 20 16.59 40.21 -6.22
CA LEU A 20 15.62 39.29 -5.63
C LEU A 20 15.65 37.90 -6.26
N ALA A 21 15.92 37.81 -7.57
CA ALA A 21 16.08 36.53 -8.27
C ALA A 21 17.32 35.76 -7.78
N VAL A 22 18.44 36.45 -7.51
CA VAL A 22 19.66 35.83 -6.98
C VAL A 22 19.47 35.36 -5.53
N LEU A 23 18.71 36.09 -4.71
CA LEU A 23 18.46 35.71 -3.32
C LEU A 23 17.56 34.47 -3.19
N SER A 24 16.66 34.23 -4.15
CA SER A 24 15.85 32.99 -4.20
C SER A 24 16.65 31.75 -4.60
N LEU A 25 17.81 31.89 -5.24
CA LEU A 25 18.67 30.76 -5.60
C LEU A 25 19.54 30.23 -4.44
N MET A 26 19.62 30.95 -3.32
CA MET A 26 20.46 30.58 -2.16
C MET A 26 19.66 29.97 -1.01
N LEU A 27 18.39 29.62 -1.22
CA LEU A 27 17.63 28.84 -0.25
C LEU A 27 18.21 27.41 -0.21
N PRO A 28 18.73 26.95 0.94
CA PRO A 28 19.19 25.57 1.07
C PRO A 28 17.99 24.65 0.86
N VAL A 29 18.09 23.77 -0.14
CA VAL A 29 17.20 22.63 -0.28
C VAL A 29 17.36 21.80 0.98
N GLY A 30 16.34 21.81 1.83
CA GLY A 30 16.31 20.96 3.02
C GLY A 30 16.35 19.50 2.58
N GLU A 31 17.48 18.84 2.84
CA GLU A 31 17.65 17.42 2.58
C GLU A 31 16.67 16.64 3.47
N ALA A 32 15.55 16.21 2.88
CA ALA A 32 14.57 15.38 3.57
C ALA A 32 15.21 14.03 3.89
N ALA A 33 15.62 13.83 5.14
CA ALA A 33 16.14 12.54 5.61
C ALA A 33 15.10 11.42 5.34
N PRO A 34 15.51 10.28 4.76
CA PRO A 34 14.58 9.19 4.51
C PRO A 34 14.07 8.64 5.85
N ARG A 35 12.76 8.76 6.09
CA ARG A 35 12.10 8.11 7.22
C ARG A 35 12.24 6.60 7.04
N ARG A 36 13.13 5.96 7.80
CA ARG A 36 13.19 4.49 7.96
C ARG A 36 11.98 4.01 8.77
N GLY A 37 10.78 4.19 8.22
CA GLY A 37 9.57 3.50 8.67
C GLY A 37 9.52 2.12 8.01
N GLY A 38 9.05 1.10 8.73
CA GLY A 38 9.00 -0.31 8.32
C GLY A 38 8.08 -0.65 7.12
N ALA A 39 8.16 0.13 6.04
CA ALA A 39 7.36 0.02 4.82
C ALA A 39 7.55 -1.33 4.09
N GLY A 40 8.67 -2.02 4.31
CA GLY A 40 8.98 -3.26 3.62
C GLY A 40 8.04 -4.43 3.94
N ARG A 41 7.52 -4.54 5.17
CA ARG A 41 6.73 -5.73 5.57
C ARG A 41 5.22 -5.53 5.43
N SER A 42 4.71 -4.33 5.77
CA SER A 42 3.30 -3.97 5.50
C SER A 42 3.04 -3.94 4.00
N GLY A 43 3.98 -3.38 3.22
CA GLY A 43 3.85 -3.30 1.76
C GLY A 43 3.73 -4.66 1.09
N THR A 44 4.39 -5.70 1.60
CA THR A 44 4.24 -7.08 1.09
C THR A 44 2.85 -7.64 1.38
N ALA A 45 2.35 -7.51 2.62
CA ALA A 45 1.02 -8.00 2.98
C ALA A 45 -0.09 -7.27 2.21
N ASP A 46 0.02 -5.95 2.07
CA ASP A 46 -0.95 -5.14 1.32
C ASP A 46 -0.92 -5.44 -0.18
N ARG A 47 0.26 -5.78 -0.72
CA ARG A 47 0.39 -6.25 -2.11
C ARG A 47 -0.24 -7.63 -2.28
N GLU A 48 0.03 -8.55 -1.36
CA GLU A 48 -0.54 -9.89 -1.38
C GLU A 48 -2.06 -9.87 -1.30
N MET A 49 -2.62 -9.07 -0.38
CA MET A 49 -4.07 -8.90 -0.25
C MET A 49 -4.70 -8.44 -1.58
N ARG A 50 -4.08 -7.47 -2.27
CA ARG A 50 -4.54 -6.99 -3.59
C ARG A 50 -4.44 -8.06 -4.67
N ASN A 51 -3.36 -8.85 -4.66
CA ASN A 51 -3.18 -9.95 -5.59
C ASN A 51 -4.26 -11.02 -5.39
N ARG A 52 -4.44 -11.51 -4.15
CA ARG A 52 -5.47 -12.50 -3.79
C ARG A 52 -6.86 -11.99 -4.14
N ARG A 53 -7.16 -10.72 -3.88
CA ARG A 53 -8.42 -10.09 -4.27
C ARG A 53 -8.66 -10.17 -5.78
N THR A 54 -7.67 -9.75 -6.56
CA THR A 54 -7.76 -9.75 -8.02
C THR A 54 -7.94 -11.17 -8.58
N GLU A 55 -7.29 -12.15 -7.96
CA GLU A 55 -7.42 -13.56 -8.33
C GLU A 55 -8.82 -14.09 -8.00
N CYS A 56 -9.33 -13.82 -6.79
CA CYS A 56 -10.68 -14.16 -6.37
C CYS A 56 -11.75 -13.55 -7.28
N GLU A 57 -11.62 -12.28 -7.64
CA GLU A 57 -12.55 -11.57 -8.54
C GLU A 57 -12.58 -12.17 -9.96
N LYS A 58 -11.45 -12.72 -10.43
CA LYS A 58 -11.34 -13.33 -11.76
C LYS A 58 -11.75 -14.80 -11.80
N SER A 59 -11.66 -15.49 -10.67
CA SER A 59 -11.93 -16.92 -10.56
C SER A 59 -13.25 -17.17 -9.82
N THR A 60 -13.19 -17.28 -8.50
CA THR A 60 -14.28 -17.70 -7.61
C THR A 60 -15.49 -16.78 -7.67
N CYS A 61 -15.26 -15.47 -7.77
CA CYS A 61 -16.30 -14.45 -7.76
C CYS A 61 -16.62 -13.91 -9.16
N SER A 62 -16.24 -14.67 -10.20
CA SER A 62 -16.55 -14.30 -11.58
C SER A 62 -18.06 -14.35 -11.83
N GLY A 63 -18.59 -13.36 -12.56
CA GLY A 63 -20.02 -13.29 -12.90
C GLY A 63 -20.94 -12.71 -11.81
N MET A 64 -20.45 -12.44 -10.60
CA MET A 64 -21.23 -11.78 -9.55
C MET A 64 -21.34 -10.26 -9.79
N GLN A 65 -22.44 -9.67 -9.32
CA GLN A 65 -22.71 -8.22 -9.37
C GLN A 65 -22.04 -7.49 -8.20
N ASP A 66 -21.80 -6.18 -8.33
CA ASP A 66 -20.89 -5.37 -7.52
C ASP A 66 -20.83 -5.70 -6.01
N ILE A 67 -21.98 -5.70 -5.31
CA ILE A 67 -22.05 -5.94 -3.86
C ILE A 67 -21.71 -7.40 -3.54
N GLU A 68 -22.35 -8.34 -4.22
CA GLU A 68 -22.13 -9.79 -4.06
C GLU A 68 -20.69 -10.18 -4.40
N ARG A 69 -20.12 -9.57 -5.46
CA ARG A 69 -18.73 -9.76 -5.85
C ARG A 69 -17.78 -9.27 -4.77
N THR A 70 -18.08 -8.13 -4.15
CA THR A 70 -17.26 -7.57 -3.08
C THR A 70 -17.27 -8.49 -1.86
N GLU A 71 -18.44 -8.95 -1.42
CA GLU A 71 -18.56 -9.89 -0.31
C GLU A 71 -17.84 -11.22 -0.59
N CYS A 72 -18.05 -11.79 -1.78
CA CYS A 72 -17.36 -12.99 -2.21
C CYS A 72 -15.83 -12.79 -2.21
N SER A 73 -15.34 -11.64 -2.69
CA SER A 73 -13.90 -11.38 -2.77
C SER A 73 -13.26 -11.35 -1.38
N TYR A 74 -13.90 -10.75 -0.37
CA TYR A 74 -13.38 -10.74 0.99
C TYR A 74 -13.42 -12.12 1.64
N LYS A 75 -14.51 -12.88 1.45
CA LYS A 75 -14.61 -14.30 1.89
C LYS A 75 -13.52 -15.17 1.28
N CYS A 76 -13.24 -14.97 -0.01
CA CYS A 76 -12.25 -15.73 -0.77
C CYS A 76 -10.81 -15.42 -0.34
N ILE A 77 -10.49 -14.15 -0.03
CA ILE A 77 -9.13 -13.75 0.43
C ILE A 77 -8.81 -14.36 1.78
N SER A 78 -9.76 -14.34 2.72
CA SER A 78 -9.65 -14.93 4.05
C SER A 78 -11.05 -15.07 4.66
N ASN A 79 -11.48 -16.32 4.86
CA ASN A 79 -12.76 -16.61 5.50
C ASN A 79 -12.78 -16.16 6.97
N ASP A 80 -11.67 -16.37 7.68
CA ASP A 80 -11.53 -16.01 9.10
C ASP A 80 -11.65 -14.50 9.30
N CYS A 81 -10.90 -13.70 8.53
CA CYS A 81 -10.97 -12.24 8.63
C CYS A 81 -12.31 -11.68 8.14
N TRP A 82 -12.94 -12.32 7.16
CA TRP A 82 -14.28 -11.93 6.75
C TRP A 82 -15.29 -12.17 7.88
N SER A 83 -15.26 -13.34 8.51
CA SER A 83 -16.14 -13.67 9.63
C SER A 83 -15.89 -12.77 10.84
N GLU A 84 -14.66 -12.34 11.10
CA GLU A 84 -14.39 -11.41 12.21
C GLU A 84 -14.99 -10.01 11.97
N VAL A 85 -14.94 -9.53 10.72
CA VAL A 85 -15.22 -8.13 10.37
C VAL A 85 -16.65 -7.90 9.86
N TYR A 86 -17.21 -8.85 9.11
CA TYR A 86 -18.47 -8.69 8.38
C TYR A 86 -19.62 -9.56 8.93
N SER A 87 -19.41 -10.37 9.97
CA SER A 87 -20.46 -11.27 10.50
C SER A 87 -21.56 -10.60 11.33
N LYS A 88 -21.36 -9.34 11.77
CA LYS A 88 -22.22 -8.74 12.81
C LYS A 88 -23.32 -7.84 12.25
N ASP A 89 -23.03 -6.99 11.26
CA ASP A 89 -23.97 -5.97 10.78
C ASP A 89 -24.04 -5.90 9.25
N GLN A 90 -25.26 -5.82 8.70
CA GLN A 90 -25.48 -5.58 7.28
C GLN A 90 -25.18 -4.10 6.96
N ILE A 91 -24.61 -3.84 5.77
CA ILE A 91 -24.33 -2.48 5.31
C ILE A 91 -25.61 -1.90 4.71
N GLU A 92 -25.95 -0.67 5.06
CA GLU A 92 -27.03 0.06 4.40
C GLU A 92 -26.69 0.34 2.92
N GLU A 93 -27.67 0.28 2.03
CA GLU A 93 -27.47 0.54 0.60
C GLU A 93 -26.92 1.95 0.35
N GLY A 94 -25.72 2.04 -0.25
CA GLY A 94 -25.11 3.30 -0.68
C GLY A 94 -23.92 3.80 0.16
N GLU A 95 -23.55 3.12 1.24
CA GLU A 95 -22.37 3.49 2.05
C GLU A 95 -21.10 2.73 1.63
N VAL A 96 -19.99 3.46 1.45
CA VAL A 96 -18.66 2.85 1.25
C VAL A 96 -18.03 2.56 2.60
N ASP A 97 -18.03 1.28 2.97
CA ASP A 97 -17.56 0.79 4.26
C ASP A 97 -16.03 0.75 4.36
N THR A 98 -15.48 1.95 4.57
CA THR A 98 -14.04 2.18 4.67
C THR A 98 -13.49 1.68 6.01
N GLU A 99 -14.32 1.68 7.07
CA GLU A 99 -13.90 1.22 8.39
C GLU A 99 -13.65 -0.29 8.40
N ARG A 100 -14.62 -1.10 7.98
CA ARG A 100 -14.44 -2.55 7.94
C ARG A 100 -13.39 -2.96 6.93
N SER A 101 -13.25 -2.23 5.82
CA SER A 101 -12.13 -2.42 4.89
C SER A 101 -10.75 -2.27 5.58
N ARG A 102 -10.60 -1.30 6.49
CA ARG A 102 -9.36 -1.12 7.28
C ARG A 102 -9.19 -2.22 8.32
N LEU A 103 -10.27 -2.63 8.98
CA LEU A 103 -10.27 -3.72 9.96
C LEU A 103 -9.87 -5.05 9.29
N PHE A 104 -10.44 -5.35 8.13
CA PHE A 104 -10.08 -6.51 7.31
C PHE A 104 -8.60 -6.48 6.94
N ALA A 105 -8.09 -5.35 6.44
CA ALA A 105 -6.67 -5.22 6.13
C ALA A 105 -5.78 -5.42 7.36
N SER A 106 -6.21 -4.97 8.54
CA SER A 106 -5.50 -5.21 9.81
C SER A 106 -5.48 -6.69 10.18
N CYS A 107 -6.62 -7.38 10.08
CA CYS A 107 -6.73 -8.81 10.32
C CYS A 107 -5.85 -9.60 9.35
N PHE A 108 -5.96 -9.34 8.04
CA PHE A 108 -5.19 -10.01 7.01
C PHE A 108 -3.68 -9.86 7.21
N ARG A 109 -3.20 -8.68 7.60
CA ARG A 109 -1.76 -8.47 7.90
C ARG A 109 -1.28 -9.36 9.04
N LYS A 110 -2.10 -9.58 10.07
CA LYS A 110 -1.77 -10.49 11.18
C LYS A 110 -1.75 -11.94 10.70
N GLU A 111 -2.76 -12.35 9.96
CA GLU A 111 -2.85 -13.68 9.36
C GLU A 111 -1.65 -13.98 8.46
N PHE A 112 -1.40 -13.13 7.47
CA PHE A 112 -0.28 -13.26 6.53
C PHE A 112 1.08 -13.32 7.24
N LYS A 113 1.24 -12.55 8.34
CA LYS A 113 2.44 -12.63 9.17
C LYS A 113 2.58 -14.00 9.83
N ARG A 114 1.51 -14.55 10.41
CA ARG A 114 1.51 -15.89 11.02
C ARG A 114 1.83 -16.97 9.98
N GLU A 115 1.20 -16.93 8.81
CA GLU A 115 1.48 -17.86 7.70
C GLU A 115 2.96 -17.81 7.28
N THR A 116 3.48 -16.60 7.09
CA THR A 116 4.87 -16.40 6.65
C THR A 116 5.87 -16.89 7.70
N ASP A 117 5.61 -16.60 8.98
CA ASP A 117 6.49 -17.01 10.07
C ASP A 117 6.45 -18.55 10.24
N ALA A 118 5.27 -19.17 10.15
CA ALA A 118 5.11 -20.64 10.18
C ALA A 118 5.82 -21.33 9.00
N LYS A 119 5.69 -20.79 7.78
CA LYS A 119 6.39 -21.33 6.59
C LYS A 119 7.91 -21.30 6.76
N ARG A 120 8.45 -20.21 7.32
CA ARG A 120 9.88 -20.06 7.58
C ARG A 120 10.36 -21.05 8.64
N GLU A 121 9.57 -21.27 9.68
CA GLU A 121 9.88 -22.26 10.71
C GLU A 121 9.90 -23.68 10.13
N ALA A 122 8.87 -24.05 9.37
CA ALA A 122 8.80 -25.34 8.68
C ALA A 122 10.01 -25.57 7.75
N GLU A 123 10.40 -24.55 6.97
CA GLU A 123 11.58 -24.63 6.10
C GLU A 123 12.88 -24.84 6.90
N ARG A 124 13.02 -24.18 8.06
CA ARG A 124 14.18 -24.36 8.94
C ARG A 124 14.23 -25.76 9.52
N LEU A 125 13.10 -26.30 9.95
CA LEU A 125 12.99 -27.67 10.47
C LEU A 125 13.35 -28.69 9.38
N ALA A 126 12.78 -28.55 8.18
CA ALA A 126 13.07 -29.42 7.05
C ALA A 126 14.55 -29.42 6.66
N LYS A 127 15.20 -28.23 6.66
CA LYS A 127 16.65 -28.11 6.41
C LYS A 127 17.49 -28.76 7.51
N ALA A 128 17.08 -28.64 8.77
CA ALA A 128 17.78 -29.28 9.89
C ALA A 128 17.67 -30.79 9.82
N GLU A 129 16.48 -31.32 9.48
CA GLU A 129 16.24 -32.74 9.29
C GLU A 129 17.04 -33.30 8.11
N ALA A 130 17.03 -32.62 6.95
CA ALA A 130 17.82 -33.03 5.79
C ALA A 130 19.33 -33.11 6.09
N ARG A 131 19.85 -32.19 6.92
CA ARG A 131 21.25 -32.24 7.37
C ARG A 131 21.54 -33.44 8.28
N LYS A 132 20.62 -33.77 9.19
CA LYS A 132 20.75 -34.95 10.06
C LYS A 132 20.75 -36.25 9.24
N ASN A 133 19.81 -36.38 8.30
CA ASN A 133 19.71 -37.57 7.46
C ASN A 133 20.97 -37.77 6.60
N LYS A 134 21.54 -36.68 6.05
CA LYS A 134 22.80 -36.74 5.31
C LYS A 134 23.99 -37.14 6.19
N ALA A 135 24.04 -36.70 7.45
CA ALA A 135 25.11 -37.07 8.37
C ALA A 135 25.04 -38.55 8.79
N GLN A 136 23.83 -39.13 8.83
CA GLN A 136 23.61 -40.54 9.15
C GLN A 136 23.89 -41.49 7.97
N SER A 137 23.94 -40.97 6.74
CA SER A 137 24.23 -41.75 5.53
C SER A 137 25.73 -41.80 5.17
N LEU A 138 26.61 -41.24 6.00
CA LEU A 138 28.07 -41.26 5.88
C LEU A 138 28.66 -42.19 6.93
#